data_AF-A0AAW1VWM1-F1
#
_entry.id   AF-A0AAW1VWM1-F1
#
_cell.length_a   1.000
_cell.length_b   1.000
_cell.length_c   1.000
_cell.angle_alpha   90.00
_cell.angle_beta   90.00
_cell.angle_gamma   90.00
#
_symmetry.space_group_name_H-M   'P 1'
#
loop_
_entity.id
_entity.type
_entity.pdbx_description
1 polymer ?
#
loop_
_entity_poly.entity_id
_entity_poly.type
_entity_poly.pdbx_seq_one_letter_code
_entity_poly.pdbx_strand_id
1 'polypeptide(L)'
;MTDQLVKLAVVFLDVPQSEEGSLSGVENTNALIEIDLVYTIYGSGDIVVECNVRPSSNLPPLPYVGVEFHLDKPVDQIKWYGRGPFECYPGRKAAAHVGVYEQNGRIADVRWVTFQNKDGLGIYASIYGSSPPMQLNARYYTTAELDRATHNADLIKGDDIEVHLDHKHMGHDKDLIPAVPCSFSIRQCPITHATSGH
;
A
#
# COMPACT_ATOMS: atom_id res chain seq x y z
N MET A 1 -29.96 -6.30 11.64
CA MET A 1 -28.97 -5.40 12.25
C MET A 1 -28.71 -4.29 11.26
N THR A 2 -28.82 -3.04 11.67
CA THR A 2 -28.52 -1.89 10.81
C THR A 2 -27.00 -1.84 10.67
N ASP A 3 -26.46 -2.01 9.45
CA ASP A 3 -25.04 -1.79 9.21
C ASP A 3 -24.72 -0.35 9.59
N GLN A 4 -24.04 -0.17 10.72
CA GLN A 4 -23.47 1.12 11.07
C GLN A 4 -22.31 1.35 10.12
N LEU A 5 -22.55 2.26 9.18
CA LEU A 5 -21.60 2.65 8.16
C LEU A 5 -21.00 3.99 8.56
N VAL A 6 -19.69 4.00 8.77
CA VAL A 6 -18.94 5.24 8.99
C VAL A 6 -18.16 5.55 7.72
N LYS A 7 -18.34 6.77 7.20
CA LYS A 7 -17.56 7.29 6.08
C LYS A 7 -16.64 8.41 6.56
N LEU A 8 -15.34 8.23 6.37
CA LEU A 8 -14.33 9.26 6.64
C LEU A 8 -13.74 9.70 5.31
N ALA A 9 -13.81 11.00 5.02
CA ALA A 9 -13.16 11.61 3.86
C ALA A 9 -11.96 12.42 4.34
N VAL A 10 -10.77 12.10 3.82
CA VAL A 10 -9.52 12.80 4.16
C VAL A 10 -8.90 13.32 2.87
N VAL A 11 -8.52 14.59 2.86
CA VAL A 11 -7.80 15.22 1.76
C VAL A 11 -6.38 15.54 2.22
N PHE A 12 -5.38 15.01 1.53
CA PHE A 12 -3.98 15.38 1.73
C PHE A 12 -3.53 16.30 0.60
N LEU A 13 -2.86 17.40 0.97
CA LEU A 13 -2.26 18.35 0.04
C LEU A 13 -0.78 18.46 0.35
N ASP A 14 0.05 17.95 -0.56
CA ASP A 14 1.50 18.15 -0.47
C ASP A 14 1.86 19.52 -1.04
N VAL A 15 2.35 20.43 -0.20
CA VAL A 15 2.68 21.81 -0.58
C VAL A 15 4.19 22.00 -0.40
N PRO A 16 4.91 22.50 -1.43
CA PRO A 16 6.34 22.73 -1.30
C PRO A 16 6.61 23.75 -0.20
N GLN A 17 7.62 23.50 0.64
CA GLN A 17 8.07 24.49 1.61
C GLN A 17 8.62 25.70 0.83
N SER A 18 7.97 26.87 0.95
CA SER A 18 8.55 28.13 0.51
C SER A 18 9.74 28.47 1.43
N GLU A 19 10.92 28.73 0.87
CA GLU A 19 12.00 29.36 1.62
C GLU A 19 11.49 30.65 2.27
N GLU A 20 11.76 30.85 3.56
CA GLU A 20 11.20 31.94 4.38
C GLU A 20 11.37 33.32 3.71
N GLY A 21 10.26 33.99 3.40
CA GLY A 21 10.29 35.35 2.89
C GLY A 21 8.95 35.96 2.48
N SER A 22 8.28 36.58 3.45
CA SER A 22 7.17 37.56 3.33
C SER A 22 5.73 37.04 3.14
N LEU A 23 4.92 37.31 4.18
CA LEU A 23 3.47 37.20 4.22
C LEU A 23 2.82 38.36 3.44
N SER A 24 2.29 38.07 2.25
CA SER A 24 1.15 38.80 1.67
C SER A 24 0.45 37.96 0.59
N GLY A 25 -0.73 37.43 0.90
CA GLY A 25 -1.65 36.79 -0.06
C GLY A 25 -1.67 35.27 0.02
N VAL A 26 -2.50 34.70 0.91
CA VAL A 26 -2.83 33.27 0.91
C VAL A 26 -3.97 33.03 -0.09
N GLU A 27 -3.66 33.02 -1.38
CA GLU A 27 -4.50 32.43 -2.43
C GLU A 27 -3.58 31.80 -3.50
N ASN A 28 -3.78 30.51 -3.79
CA ASN A 28 -2.96 29.58 -4.59
C ASN A 28 -1.66 29.03 -3.96
N THR A 29 -1.81 28.16 -2.95
CA THR A 29 -0.88 27.05 -2.76
C THR A 29 -1.11 26.02 -3.88
N ASN A 30 -0.21 25.94 -4.87
CA ASN A 30 -0.22 24.85 -5.84
C ASN A 30 0.23 23.55 -5.15
N ALA A 31 -0.72 22.70 -4.75
CA ALA A 31 -0.40 21.38 -4.23
C ALA A 31 0.29 20.55 -5.32
N LEU A 32 1.39 19.89 -4.98
CA LEU A 32 2.12 18.97 -5.85
C LEU A 32 1.34 17.67 -6.01
N ILE A 33 0.71 17.19 -4.94
CA ILE A 33 -0.15 16.01 -4.96
C ILE A 33 -1.37 16.30 -4.09
N GLU A 34 -2.55 16.07 -4.65
CA GLU A 34 -3.81 16.02 -3.92
C GLU A 34 -4.29 14.55 -3.83
N ILE A 35 -4.69 14.11 -2.65
CA ILE A 35 -5.19 12.74 -2.42
C ILE A 35 -6.52 12.80 -1.69
N ASP A 36 -7.58 12.25 -2.28
CA ASP A 36 -8.83 11.96 -1.58
C ASP A 36 -8.86 10.52 -1.12
N LEU A 37 -9.02 10.29 0.18
CA LEU A 37 -9.27 8.98 0.76
C LEU A 37 -10.69 8.92 1.31
N VAL A 38 -11.46 7.93 0.89
CA VAL A 38 -12.77 7.60 1.47
C VAL A 38 -12.67 6.25 2.14
N TYR A 39 -12.77 6.24 3.46
CA TYR A 39 -12.87 5.02 4.25
C TYR A 39 -14.35 4.69 4.48
N THR A 40 -14.78 3.51 4.08
CA THR A 40 -16.10 2.96 4.43
C THR A 40 -15.90 1.81 5.41
N ILE A 41 -16.34 2.00 6.65
CA ILE A 41 -16.21 1.02 7.74
C ILE A 41 -17.55 0.36 7.96
N TYR A 42 -17.58 -0.98 7.89
CA TYR A 42 -18.77 -1.80 8.07
C TYR A 42 -18.84 -2.36 9.49
N GLY A 43 -20.05 -2.73 9.95
CA GLY A 43 -20.25 -3.38 11.25
C GLY A 43 -19.56 -4.75 11.39
N SER A 44 -19.17 -5.37 10.27
CA SER A 44 -18.34 -6.59 10.25
C SER A 44 -16.87 -6.35 10.63
N GLY A 45 -16.43 -5.08 10.68
CA GLY A 45 -15.02 -4.70 10.77
C GLY A 45 -14.32 -4.59 9.42
N ASP A 46 -15.02 -4.85 8.30
CA ASP A 46 -14.48 -4.57 6.97
C ASP A 46 -14.25 -3.07 6.81
N ILE A 47 -13.11 -2.72 6.22
CA ILE A 47 -12.75 -1.37 5.85
C ILE A 47 -12.47 -1.36 4.35
N VAL A 48 -13.24 -0.59 3.60
CA VAL A 48 -12.95 -0.29 2.20
C VAL A 48 -12.34 1.09 2.12
N VAL A 49 -11.15 1.19 1.54
CA VAL A 49 -10.43 2.43 1.28
C VAL A 49 -10.50 2.71 -0.21
N GLU A 50 -11.10 3.82 -0.60
CA GLU A 50 -11.08 4.34 -1.96
C GLU A 50 -10.12 5.52 -2.02
N CYS A 51 -9.14 5.46 -2.91
CA CYS A 51 -8.09 6.46 -3.06
C CYS A 51 -8.16 7.09 -4.45
N ASN A 52 -8.20 8.42 -4.49
CA ASN A 52 -8.07 9.21 -5.71
C ASN A 52 -6.84 10.10 -5.59
N VAL A 53 -5.82 9.84 -6.42
CA VAL A 53 -4.56 10.58 -6.43
C VAL A 53 -4.54 11.50 -7.63
N ARG A 54 -4.31 12.79 -7.39
CA ARG A 54 -4.20 13.86 -8.38
C ARG A 54 -2.83 14.53 -8.26
N PRO A 55 -1.79 13.95 -8.88
CA PRO A 55 -0.48 14.59 -8.93
C PRO A 55 -0.49 15.75 -9.92
N SER A 56 0.30 16.77 -9.64
CA SER A 56 0.57 17.88 -10.56
C SER A 56 1.42 17.40 -11.73
N SER A 57 1.15 17.93 -12.93
CA SER A 57 1.81 17.51 -14.18
C SER A 57 3.30 17.86 -14.26
N ASN A 58 3.79 18.72 -13.36
CA ASN A 58 5.20 19.09 -13.26
C ASN A 58 6.05 18.10 -12.45
N LEU A 59 5.43 17.09 -11.81
CA LEU A 59 6.17 16.07 -11.07
C LEU A 59 6.90 15.12 -12.02
N PRO A 60 8.10 14.66 -11.63
CA PRO A 60 8.72 13.53 -12.31
C PRO A 60 7.85 12.27 -12.17
N PRO A 61 8.17 11.20 -12.93
CA PRO A 61 7.51 9.92 -12.74
C PRO A 61 7.54 9.47 -11.27
N LEU A 62 6.42 8.96 -10.80
CA LEU A 62 6.25 8.51 -9.42
C LEU A 62 6.92 7.14 -9.24
N PRO A 63 7.59 6.87 -8.10
CA PRO A 63 8.18 5.56 -7.85
C PRO A 63 7.11 4.49 -7.57
N TYR A 64 6.04 4.85 -6.87
CA TYR A 64 4.89 3.99 -6.58
C TYR A 64 3.68 4.84 -6.17
N VAL A 65 2.49 4.25 -6.29
CA VAL A 65 1.21 4.79 -5.82
C VAL A 65 0.46 3.66 -5.14
N GLY A 66 0.19 3.78 -3.85
CA GLY A 66 -0.30 2.69 -3.01
C GLY A 66 -0.75 3.14 -1.63
N VAL A 67 -0.92 2.16 -0.75
CA VAL A 67 -1.09 2.39 0.69
C VAL A 67 0.05 1.72 1.45
N GLU A 68 0.50 2.41 2.49
CA GLU A 68 1.46 1.91 3.46
C GLU A 68 0.75 1.74 4.82
N PHE A 69 1.02 0.65 5.51
CA PHE A 69 0.59 0.44 6.89
C PHE A 69 1.56 -0.47 7.63
N HIS A 70 1.50 -0.40 8.96
CA HIS A 70 2.39 -1.14 9.84
C HIS A 70 1.60 -2.21 10.58
N LEU A 71 2.19 -3.41 10.69
CA LEU A 71 1.65 -4.52 11.45
C LEU A 71 2.55 -4.86 12.63
N ASP A 72 1.96 -5.28 13.73
CA ASP A 72 2.74 -5.78 14.86
C ASP A 72 3.58 -6.99 14.44
N LYS A 73 4.82 -7.06 14.94
CA LYS A 73 5.78 -8.15 14.71
C LYS A 73 5.20 -9.57 14.74
N PRO A 74 4.28 -9.94 15.67
CA PRO A 74 3.73 -11.28 15.72
C PRO A 74 2.84 -11.66 14.53
N VAL A 75 2.39 -10.70 13.71
CA VAL A 75 1.52 -10.92 12.55
C VAL A 75 2.36 -11.19 11.30
N ASP A 76 3.23 -12.21 11.38
CA ASP A 76 4.31 -12.48 10.42
C ASP A 76 4.03 -13.62 9.42
N GLN A 77 2.88 -14.29 9.52
CA GLN A 77 2.50 -15.36 8.60
C GLN A 77 1.79 -14.78 7.37
N ILE A 78 2.51 -14.73 6.25
CA ILE A 78 2.02 -14.15 5.00
C ILE A 78 1.55 -15.24 4.04
N LYS A 79 0.30 -15.14 3.58
CA LYS A 79 -0.24 -15.92 2.46
C LYS A 79 -0.82 -14.98 1.42
N TRP A 80 -0.64 -15.23 0.13
CA TRP A 80 -1.23 -14.38 -0.90
C TRP A 80 -1.67 -15.17 -2.13
N TYR A 81 -2.60 -14.59 -2.87
CA TYR A 81 -2.96 -15.01 -4.22
C TYR A 81 -2.48 -13.99 -5.23
N GLY A 82 -1.50 -14.38 -6.04
CA GLY A 82 -0.83 -13.49 -6.98
C GLY A 82 0.27 -14.25 -7.70
N ARG A 83 1.25 -13.53 -8.27
CA ARG A 83 2.41 -14.20 -8.86
C ARG A 83 3.34 -14.76 -7.77
N GLY A 84 4.13 -15.78 -8.09
CA GLY A 84 5.11 -16.34 -7.16
C GLY A 84 5.80 -17.60 -7.69
N PRO A 85 6.54 -18.33 -6.83
CA PRO A 85 6.75 -18.07 -5.40
C PRO A 85 7.85 -17.04 -5.11
N PHE A 86 8.69 -16.74 -6.09
CA PHE A 86 9.83 -15.84 -5.93
C PHE A 86 9.47 -14.38 -6.24
N GLU A 87 10.38 -13.51 -5.81
CA GLU A 87 10.29 -12.07 -5.99
C GLU A 87 10.06 -11.67 -7.46
N CYS A 88 9.09 -10.79 -7.68
CA CYS A 88 8.79 -10.29 -9.01
C CYS A 88 8.21 -8.88 -8.99
N TYR A 89 8.36 -8.21 -10.14
CA TYR A 89 8.03 -6.79 -10.32
C TYR A 89 7.33 -6.57 -11.65
N PRO A 90 6.67 -5.41 -11.84
CA PRO A 90 6.38 -4.91 -13.18
C PRO A 90 7.64 -4.98 -14.06
N GLY A 91 7.47 -5.46 -15.29
CA GLY A 91 8.58 -5.69 -16.23
C GLY A 91 9.39 -6.97 -16.02
N ARG A 92 9.42 -7.55 -14.82
CA ARG A 92 10.16 -8.80 -14.50
C ARG A 92 9.28 -9.80 -13.74
N LYS A 93 8.27 -10.34 -14.43
CA LYS A 93 7.30 -11.29 -13.85
C LYS A 93 6.96 -12.52 -14.69
N ALA A 94 7.57 -12.66 -15.88
CA ALA A 94 7.22 -13.72 -16.84
C ALA A 94 7.44 -15.14 -16.30
N ALA A 95 8.41 -15.34 -15.41
CA ALA A 95 8.70 -16.64 -14.81
C ALA A 95 7.78 -16.99 -13.62
N ALA A 96 7.09 -16.00 -13.04
CA ALA A 96 6.28 -16.18 -11.83
C ALA A 96 4.83 -16.51 -12.20
N HIS A 97 4.31 -17.62 -11.68
CA HIS A 97 2.97 -18.11 -11.99
C HIS A 97 1.94 -17.56 -11.02
N VAL A 98 0.68 -17.45 -11.43
CA VAL A 98 -0.41 -17.06 -10.54
C VAL A 98 -0.84 -18.27 -9.71
N GLY A 99 -0.84 -18.12 -8.39
CA GLY A 99 -1.16 -19.19 -7.44
C GLY A 99 -1.28 -18.67 -6.01
N VAL A 100 -1.55 -19.58 -5.07
CA VAL A 100 -1.52 -19.29 -3.64
C VAL A 100 -0.16 -19.69 -3.09
N TYR A 101 0.48 -18.78 -2.38
CA TYR A 101 1.84 -18.96 -1.85
C TYR A 101 1.92 -18.50 -0.39
N GLU A 102 2.89 -19.04 0.34
CA GLU A 102 3.15 -18.77 1.76
C GLU A 102 4.66 -18.58 1.99
N GLN A 103 5.10 -17.32 1.97
CA GLN A 103 6.49 -16.87 2.02
C GLN A 103 6.55 -15.33 2.15
N ASN A 104 7.67 -14.78 2.60
CA ASN A 104 7.90 -13.33 2.58
C ASN A 104 8.58 -12.91 1.27
N GLY A 105 8.21 -11.75 0.71
CA GLY A 105 8.87 -11.22 -0.49
C GLY A 105 8.18 -10.00 -1.10
N ARG A 106 8.80 -9.45 -2.15
CA ARG A 106 8.21 -8.41 -3.01
C ARG A 106 7.57 -9.08 -4.22
N ILE A 107 6.26 -8.96 -4.36
CA ILE A 107 5.50 -9.80 -5.27
C ILE A 107 4.51 -8.98 -6.08
N ALA A 108 4.42 -9.29 -7.38
CA ALA A 108 3.54 -8.62 -8.32
C ALA A 108 2.19 -9.32 -8.50
N ASP A 109 1.23 -8.58 -9.05
CA ASP A 109 -0.11 -9.04 -9.43
C ASP A 109 -0.88 -9.73 -8.27
N VAL A 110 -0.74 -9.21 -7.05
CA VAL A 110 -1.42 -9.69 -5.83
C VAL A 110 -2.87 -9.23 -5.82
N ARG A 111 -3.79 -10.17 -5.66
CA ARG A 111 -5.24 -9.94 -5.60
C ARG A 111 -5.73 -9.90 -4.16
N TRP A 112 -5.17 -10.77 -3.33
CA TRP A 112 -5.36 -10.74 -1.89
C TRP A 112 -4.11 -11.24 -1.17
N VAL A 113 -3.95 -10.78 0.07
CA VAL A 113 -2.90 -11.19 1.01
C VAL A 113 -3.51 -11.30 2.41
N THR A 114 -3.04 -12.26 3.19
CA THR A 114 -3.30 -12.35 4.64
C THR A 114 -2.01 -12.20 5.39
N PHE A 115 -2.08 -11.50 6.51
CA PHE A 115 -1.04 -11.48 7.54
C PHE A 115 -1.70 -12.02 8.80
N GLN A 116 -1.14 -13.06 9.39
CA GLN A 116 -1.68 -13.69 10.59
C GLN A 116 -0.59 -13.90 11.63
N ASN A 117 -1.00 -13.93 12.89
CA ASN A 117 -0.16 -14.41 13.98
C ASN A 117 -0.32 -15.93 14.15
N LYS A 118 0.42 -16.49 15.10
CA LYS A 118 0.41 -17.93 15.41
C LYS A 118 -0.95 -18.46 15.87
N ASP A 119 -1.83 -17.58 16.35
CA ASP A 119 -3.18 -17.91 16.80
C ASP A 119 -4.21 -17.82 15.66
N GLY A 120 -3.78 -17.48 14.43
CA GLY A 120 -4.65 -17.32 13.26
C GLY A 120 -5.42 -16.00 13.24
N LEU A 121 -5.02 -15.01 14.06
CA LEU A 121 -5.60 -13.67 14.08
C LEU A 121 -4.76 -12.72 13.23
N GLY A 122 -5.40 -11.79 12.54
CA GLY A 122 -4.67 -10.78 11.78
C GLY A 122 -5.54 -10.03 10.80
N ILE A 123 -5.02 -9.77 9.60
CA ILE A 123 -5.65 -8.96 8.58
C ILE A 123 -5.61 -9.64 7.23
N TYR A 124 -6.72 -9.58 6.51
CA TYR A 124 -6.83 -9.91 5.10
C TYR A 124 -6.95 -8.59 4.34
N ALA A 125 -6.16 -8.41 3.29
CA ALA A 125 -6.25 -7.27 2.39
C ALA A 125 -6.45 -7.76 0.95
N SER A 126 -7.33 -7.12 0.19
CA SER A 126 -7.57 -7.44 -1.21
C SER A 126 -7.86 -6.23 -2.07
N ILE A 127 -7.76 -6.41 -3.37
CA ILE A 127 -8.40 -5.49 -4.32
C ILE A 127 -9.89 -5.38 -4.01
N TYR A 128 -10.46 -4.21 -4.29
CA TYR A 128 -11.90 -3.97 -4.17
C TYR A 128 -12.48 -3.36 -5.45
N GLY A 129 -13.72 -3.74 -5.77
CA GLY A 129 -14.39 -3.32 -7.00
C GLY A 129 -13.64 -3.78 -8.26
N SER A 130 -13.41 -2.85 -9.18
CA SER A 130 -12.70 -3.06 -10.45
C SER A 130 -11.20 -2.75 -10.38
N SER A 131 -10.65 -2.56 -9.18
CA SER A 131 -9.24 -2.21 -9.00
C SER A 131 -8.32 -3.33 -9.52
N PRO A 132 -7.22 -3.00 -10.20
CA PRO A 132 -6.28 -4.00 -10.70
C PRO A 132 -5.49 -4.65 -9.54
N PRO A 133 -4.88 -5.82 -9.78
CA PRO A 133 -3.96 -6.44 -8.83
C PRO A 133 -2.79 -5.51 -8.44
N MET A 134 -2.30 -5.68 -7.22
CA MET A 134 -1.32 -4.79 -6.57
C MET A 134 0.09 -5.39 -6.56
N GLN A 135 1.09 -4.54 -6.34
CA GLN A 135 2.40 -4.97 -5.86
C GLN A 135 2.37 -5.06 -4.34
N LEU A 136 2.77 -6.20 -3.78
CA LEU A 136 2.96 -6.39 -2.35
C LEU A 136 4.43 -6.26 -1.99
N ASN A 137 4.71 -5.55 -0.90
CA ASN A 137 6.01 -5.56 -0.24
C ASN A 137 5.81 -5.54 1.27
N ALA A 138 6.32 -6.54 1.99
CA ALA A 138 6.25 -6.62 3.45
C ALA A 138 7.64 -6.86 4.03
N ARG A 139 8.13 -5.98 4.91
CA ARG A 139 9.49 -6.03 5.46
C ARG A 139 9.55 -5.58 6.91
N TYR A 140 10.57 -6.08 7.62
CA TYR A 140 10.92 -5.60 8.96
C TYR A 140 11.88 -4.39 8.95
N TYR A 141 12.20 -3.86 7.79
CA TYR A 141 13.04 -2.67 7.62
C TYR A 141 12.19 -1.63 6.93
N THR A 142 12.11 -0.44 7.54
CA THR A 142 11.30 0.64 7.01
C THR A 142 11.92 1.20 5.74
N THR A 143 11.12 1.87 4.92
CA THR A 143 11.64 2.55 3.72
C THR A 143 12.70 3.59 4.08
N ALA A 144 12.51 4.34 5.17
CA ALA A 144 13.51 5.28 5.69
C ALA A 144 14.81 4.59 6.16
N GLU A 145 14.70 3.42 6.78
CA GLU A 145 15.85 2.63 7.21
C GLU A 145 16.65 2.08 6.04
N LEU A 146 15.96 1.64 4.98
CA LEU A 146 16.58 1.18 3.73
C LEU A 146 17.27 2.31 2.98
N ASP A 147 16.76 3.54 3.06
CA ASP A 147 17.40 4.73 2.47
C ASP A 147 18.64 5.17 3.28
N ARG A 148 18.56 5.07 4.61
CA ARG A 148 19.67 5.41 5.52
C ARG A 148 20.86 4.46 5.41
N ALA A 149 20.61 3.16 5.31
CA ALA A 149 21.65 2.14 5.40
C ALA A 149 22.48 2.06 4.11
N THR A 150 23.80 2.20 4.24
CA THR A 150 24.72 2.09 3.08
C THR A 150 25.12 0.65 2.77
N HIS A 151 25.15 -0.19 3.81
CA HIS A 151 25.47 -1.62 3.71
C HIS A 151 24.45 -2.44 4.49
N ASN A 152 24.22 -3.69 4.08
CA ASN A 152 23.28 -4.60 4.76
C ASN A 152 23.59 -4.79 6.26
N ALA A 153 24.86 -4.68 6.66
CA ALA A 153 25.26 -4.79 8.06
C ALA A 153 24.81 -3.60 8.92
N ASP A 154 24.48 -2.47 8.29
CA ASP A 154 24.01 -1.25 8.96
C ASP A 154 22.51 -1.29 9.27
N LEU A 155 21.79 -2.30 8.75
CA LEU A 155 20.34 -2.39 8.82
C LEU A 155 19.85 -2.69 10.25
N ILE A 156 19.01 -1.80 10.76
CA ILE A 156 18.34 -1.92 12.05
C ILE A 156 16.93 -2.43 11.82
N LYS A 157 16.65 -3.64 12.33
CA LYS A 157 15.32 -4.23 12.23
C LYS A 157 14.33 -3.42 13.08
N GLY A 158 13.22 -2.99 12.49
CA GLY A 158 12.14 -2.27 13.17
C GLY A 158 11.37 -3.13 14.16
N ASP A 159 10.41 -2.52 14.87
CA ASP A 159 9.51 -3.16 15.85
C ASP A 159 8.17 -3.66 15.29
N ASP A 160 7.97 -3.42 14.01
CA ASP A 160 6.79 -3.75 13.23
C ASP A 160 7.18 -4.35 11.87
N ILE A 161 6.17 -4.65 11.07
CA ILE A 161 6.29 -5.04 9.67
C ILE A 161 5.67 -3.90 8.85
N GLU A 162 6.50 -3.20 8.08
CA GLU A 162 6.05 -2.21 7.12
C GLU A 162 5.52 -2.93 5.88
N VAL A 163 4.26 -2.65 5.52
CA VAL A 163 3.56 -3.27 4.40
C VAL A 163 3.14 -2.19 3.40
N HIS A 164 3.51 -2.40 2.15
CA HIS A 164 3.08 -1.62 1.00
C HIS A 164 2.18 -2.46 0.10
N LEU A 165 1.02 -1.90 -0.26
CA LEU A 165 0.13 -2.42 -1.28
C LEU A 165 0.00 -1.36 -2.38
N ASP A 166 0.79 -1.52 -3.44
CA ASP A 166 0.87 -0.52 -4.50
C ASP A 166 -0.07 -0.84 -5.65
N HIS A 167 -0.96 0.10 -5.95
CA HIS A 167 -1.76 0.11 -7.17
C HIS A 167 -0.90 0.26 -8.42
N LYS A 168 0.15 1.10 -8.34
CA LYS A 168 1.18 1.22 -9.37
C LYS A 168 2.55 1.16 -8.71
N HIS A 169 3.43 0.31 -9.23
CA HIS A 169 4.82 0.22 -8.78
C HIS A 169 5.75 0.35 -9.98
N MET A 170 6.79 1.17 -9.86
CA MET A 170 7.78 1.28 -10.91
C MET A 170 8.58 -0.02 -11.00
N GLY A 171 8.63 -0.61 -12.21
CA GLY A 171 9.48 -1.75 -12.52
C GLY A 171 10.92 -1.33 -12.84
N HIS A 172 11.72 -2.26 -13.36
CA HIS A 172 13.06 -1.92 -13.85
C HIS A 172 13.00 -1.21 -15.23
N ASP A 173 13.90 -0.24 -15.43
CA ASP A 173 14.14 0.56 -16.64
C ASP A 173 12.97 1.39 -17.20
N LYS A 174 11.90 0.75 -17.68
CA LYS A 174 10.92 1.37 -18.61
C LYS A 174 9.52 1.53 -18.04
N ASP A 175 9.26 0.99 -16.86
CA ASP A 175 7.93 1.00 -16.24
C ASP A 175 7.72 2.25 -15.38
N LEU A 176 7.98 3.43 -15.97
CA LEU A 176 7.76 4.71 -15.31
C LEU A 176 6.27 4.92 -15.03
N ILE A 177 5.93 5.41 -13.85
CA ILE A 177 4.56 5.82 -13.53
C ILE A 177 4.43 7.30 -13.84
N PRO A 178 3.72 7.71 -14.91
CA PRO A 178 3.54 9.13 -15.18
C PRO A 178 2.73 9.78 -14.05
N ALA A 179 3.04 11.04 -13.74
CA ALA A 179 2.30 11.87 -12.80
C ALA A 179 0.95 12.29 -13.41
N VAL A 180 0.03 11.33 -13.51
CA VAL A 180 -1.34 11.52 -14.00
C VAL A 180 -2.34 11.02 -12.96
N PRO A 181 -3.55 11.60 -12.92
CA PRO A 181 -4.58 11.15 -12.00
C PRO A 181 -4.86 9.64 -12.09
N CYS A 182 -5.03 9.01 -10.93
CA CYS A 182 -5.44 7.60 -10.86
C CYS A 182 -6.24 7.31 -9.59
N SER A 183 -7.05 6.26 -9.67
CA SER A 183 -7.91 5.83 -8.58
C SER A 183 -7.82 4.32 -8.37
N PHE A 184 -7.92 3.90 -7.11
CA PHE A 184 -7.93 2.50 -6.73
C PHE A 184 -8.63 2.30 -5.39
N SER A 185 -9.06 1.06 -5.14
CA SER A 185 -9.74 0.69 -3.91
C SER A 185 -9.19 -0.60 -3.33
N ILE A 186 -9.00 -0.62 -2.02
CA ILE A 186 -8.50 -1.76 -1.25
C ILE A 186 -9.51 -2.08 -0.16
N ARG A 187 -9.77 -3.37 0.05
CA ARG A 187 -10.54 -3.85 1.21
C ARG A 187 -9.58 -4.48 2.19
N GLN A 188 -9.70 -4.08 3.45
CA GLN A 188 -9.07 -4.70 4.60
C GLN A 188 -10.16 -5.31 5.47
N CYS A 189 -9.95 -6.51 6.00
CA CYS A 189 -10.86 -7.12 6.94
C CYS A 189 -10.11 -7.90 8.03
N PRO A 190 -10.63 -7.91 9.27
CA PRO A 190 -10.03 -8.66 10.35
C PRO A 190 -10.16 -10.17 10.10
N ILE A 191 -9.06 -10.88 10.30
CA ILE A 191 -9.06 -12.33 10.44
C ILE A 191 -9.20 -12.62 11.92
N THR A 192 -10.29 -13.29 12.25
CA THR A 192 -10.68 -13.69 13.60
C THR A 192 -11.01 -15.18 13.56
N HIS A 193 -11.13 -15.83 14.72
CA HIS A 193 -11.63 -17.21 14.77
C HIS A 193 -13.00 -17.40 14.10
N ALA A 194 -13.82 -16.35 14.01
CA ALA A 194 -15.12 -16.39 13.34
C ALA A 194 -15.02 -16.25 11.81
N THR A 195 -13.91 -15.70 11.29
CA THR A 195 -13.67 -15.48 9.86
C THR A 195 -12.59 -16.40 9.28
N SER A 196 -11.90 -17.18 10.13
CA SER A 196 -10.95 -18.24 9.73
C SER A 196 -11.71 -19.48 9.27
N GLY A 197 -12.20 -19.47 8.04
CA GLY A 197 -12.99 -20.56 7.49
C GLY A 197 -12.77 -20.76 6.01
N HIS A 198 -11.52 -21.00 5.59
CA HIS A 198 -11.16 -21.56 4.27
C HIS A 198 -9.92 -22.43 4.39
#